data_AF-A0A3D3JQM2-F1
#
_entry.id   AF-A0A3D3JQM2-F1
#
_cell.length_a   1.000
_cell.length_b   1.000
_cell.length_c   1.000
_cell.angle_alpha   90.00
_cell.angle_beta   90.00
_cell.angle_gamma   90.00
#
_symmetry.space_group_name_H-M   'P 1'
#
loop_
_entity.id
_entity.type
_entity.pdbx_description
1 polymer ?
#
loop_
_entity_poly.entity_id
_entity_poly.type
_entity_poly.pdbx_seq_one_letter_code
_entity_poly.pdbx_strand_id
1 'polypeptide(L)'
;MNNHTAAVGTNIRRCFLPPLPLVIISLFFVGASLHGFGKATNTEARNAWMSGYESLETAEKAENHSEYKEALEHYQAANKVFIQVRTDYPDWNTGIIKYRIEFCTNKIDILQRLVERARQKTKPTDLRKRAASLHRQLIKSK
;
A
#
# COMPACT_ATOMS: atom_id res chain seq x y z
N MET A 1 -50.93 35.66 71.09
CA MET A 1 -50.40 35.03 72.32
C MET A 1 -50.38 33.52 72.15
N ASN A 2 -49.15 33.02 72.04
CA ASN A 2 -48.58 31.76 72.50
C ASN A 2 -49.59 30.67 72.98
N ASN A 3 -49.45 29.44 72.46
CA ASN A 3 -48.72 28.40 73.19
C ASN A 3 -48.67 27.08 72.41
N HIS A 4 -47.44 26.59 72.23
CA HIS A 4 -46.99 25.19 72.36
C HIS A 4 -48.05 24.09 72.46
N THR A 5 -47.94 23.07 71.61
CA THR A 5 -47.48 21.73 72.04
C THR A 5 -47.36 20.76 70.86
N ALA A 6 -46.25 20.04 70.83
CA ALA A 6 -45.98 18.91 69.94
C ALA A 6 -46.60 17.64 70.51
N ALA A 7 -47.28 16.84 69.66
CA ALA A 7 -47.41 15.38 69.77
C ALA A 7 -48.34 14.84 68.66
N VAL A 8 -47.79 14.12 67.68
CA VAL A 8 -48.49 13.10 66.86
C VAL A 8 -47.40 12.06 66.56
N GLY A 9 -47.49 10.81 67.00
CA GLY A 9 -48.36 9.77 66.44
C GLY A 9 -47.85 9.39 65.03
N THR A 10 -47.69 8.16 64.58
CA THR A 10 -48.45 6.95 64.88
C THR A 10 -47.72 5.77 64.20
N ASN A 11 -47.81 4.61 64.85
CA ASN A 11 -47.45 3.29 64.35
C ASN A 11 -48.06 2.99 62.96
N ILE A 12 -47.28 2.48 62.00
CA ILE A 12 -47.82 1.73 60.85
C ILE A 12 -46.91 0.54 60.53
N ARG A 13 -47.34 -0.66 60.93
CA ARG A 13 -46.89 -1.96 60.43
C ARG A 13 -47.34 -2.13 58.98
N ARG A 14 -46.45 -2.45 58.02
CA ARG A 14 -46.85 -3.12 56.75
C ARG A 14 -45.73 -4.01 56.15
N CYS A 15 -46.09 -5.28 56.07
CA CYS A 15 -45.96 -6.23 54.96
C CYS A 15 -44.58 -6.66 54.43
N PHE A 16 -44.42 -7.98 54.52
CA PHE A 16 -43.39 -8.88 54.02
C PHE A 16 -43.61 -9.17 52.53
N LEU A 17 -42.59 -9.00 51.67
CA LEU A 17 -42.48 -9.65 50.36
C LEU A 17 -41.01 -9.60 49.87
N PRO A 18 -40.39 -10.71 49.43
CA PRO A 18 -38.98 -10.73 49.04
C PRO A 18 -38.77 -10.45 47.53
N PRO A 19 -37.69 -9.74 47.13
CA PRO A 19 -37.29 -9.68 45.73
C PRO A 19 -36.17 -10.70 45.40
N LEU A 20 -36.42 -11.47 44.34
CA LEU A 20 -35.54 -12.45 43.69
C LEU A 20 -34.21 -11.84 43.20
N PRO A 21 -33.09 -12.58 43.21
CA PRO A 21 -31.83 -12.10 42.66
C PRO A 21 -31.81 -12.21 41.13
N LEU A 22 -31.52 -11.06 40.50
CA LEU A 22 -31.29 -10.86 39.08
C LEU A 22 -29.77 -10.89 38.79
N VAL A 23 -29.42 -11.36 37.59
CA VAL A 23 -28.15 -11.14 36.83
C VAL A 23 -26.90 -11.90 37.37
N ILE A 24 -25.94 -12.46 36.62
CA ILE A 24 -25.37 -12.19 35.28
C ILE A 24 -24.75 -13.49 34.71
N ILE A 25 -25.08 -13.79 33.45
CA ILE A 25 -24.43 -14.82 32.61
C ILE A 25 -22.99 -14.37 32.32
N SER A 26 -22.01 -15.05 32.91
CA SER A 26 -20.59 -14.79 32.67
C SER A 26 -20.14 -15.48 31.37
N LEU A 27 -20.26 -14.77 30.25
CA LEU A 27 -19.57 -15.07 28.99
C LEU A 27 -18.09 -14.65 29.13
N PHE A 28 -17.23 -15.57 29.55
CA PHE A 28 -15.79 -15.44 29.37
C PHE A 28 -15.44 -15.70 27.89
N PHE A 29 -15.67 -14.71 27.02
CA PHE A 29 -14.99 -14.62 25.74
C PHE A 29 -13.53 -14.22 26.04
N VAL A 30 -12.63 -15.21 26.11
CA VAL A 30 -11.19 -14.98 26.02
C VAL A 30 -10.87 -14.60 24.58
N GLY A 31 -11.16 -13.34 24.24
CA GLY A 31 -10.73 -12.74 22.99
C GLY A 31 -9.24 -12.42 23.10
N ALA A 32 -8.39 -13.27 22.54
CA ALA A 32 -6.99 -12.99 22.33
C ALA A 32 -6.83 -11.79 21.38
N SER A 33 -6.84 -10.58 21.93
CA SER A 33 -6.40 -9.38 21.24
C SER A 33 -4.87 -9.28 21.33
N LEU A 34 -4.19 -10.06 20.50
CA LEU A 34 -2.81 -9.76 20.07
C LEU A 34 -2.85 -8.52 19.15
N HIS A 35 -3.18 -7.35 19.69
CA HIS A 35 -2.93 -6.07 19.03
C HIS A 35 -1.57 -5.54 19.49
N GLY A 36 -0.54 -6.35 19.26
CA GLY A 36 0.86 -6.02 19.47
C GLY A 36 1.57 -5.65 18.18
N PHE A 37 0.90 -5.02 17.22
CA PHE A 37 1.58 -4.31 16.14
C PHE A 37 1.76 -2.88 16.62
N GLY A 38 2.97 -2.53 17.03
CA GLY A 38 3.33 -1.15 17.33
C GLY A 38 2.87 -0.27 16.16
N LYS A 39 2.16 0.84 16.46
CA LYS A 39 1.77 1.81 15.43
C LYS A 39 3.05 2.28 14.76
N ALA A 40 3.35 1.73 13.59
CA ALA A 40 4.40 2.24 12.74
C ALA A 40 4.23 3.75 12.61
N THR A 41 5.30 4.49 12.87
CA THR A 41 5.19 5.94 12.86
C THR A 41 4.99 6.41 11.42
N ASN A 42 4.17 7.45 11.21
CA ASN A 42 3.99 8.05 9.89
C ASN A 42 5.36 8.41 9.24
N THR A 43 6.33 8.79 10.08
CA THR A 43 7.71 9.09 9.68
C THR A 43 8.45 7.88 9.12
N GLU A 44 8.36 6.70 9.75
CA GLU A 44 9.00 5.48 9.25
C GLU A 44 8.47 5.07 7.89
N ALA A 45 7.14 5.01 7.74
CA ALA A 45 6.51 4.66 6.47
C ALA A 45 6.87 5.65 5.36
N ARG A 46 6.90 6.96 5.67
CA ARG A 46 7.35 8.00 4.74
C ARG A 46 8.81 7.81 4.34
N ASN A 47 9.71 7.57 5.30
CA ASN A 47 11.12 7.38 5.03
C ASN A 47 11.38 6.12 4.18
N ALA A 48 10.68 5.02 4.47
CA ALA A 48 10.75 3.81 3.65
C ALA A 48 10.27 4.08 2.21
N TRP A 49 9.16 4.82 2.06
CA TRP A 49 8.61 5.21 0.76
C TRP A 49 9.55 6.08 -0.07
N MET A 50 10.31 6.99 0.55
CA MET A 50 11.21 7.92 -0.15
C MET A 50 12.25 7.19 -1.02
N SER A 51 12.80 6.07 -0.56
CA SER A 51 13.77 5.29 -1.35
C SER A 51 13.20 4.77 -2.69
N GLY A 52 11.90 4.43 -2.70
CA GLY A 52 11.19 4.03 -3.91
C GLY A 52 10.91 5.22 -4.82
N TYR A 53 10.63 6.39 -4.23
CA TYR A 53 10.41 7.63 -4.97
C TYR A 53 11.70 8.12 -5.65
N GLU A 54 12.85 8.05 -5.00
CA GLU A 54 14.16 8.38 -5.62
C GLU A 54 14.48 7.46 -6.81
N SER A 55 14.18 6.16 -6.67
CA SER A 55 14.31 5.20 -7.78
C SER A 55 13.35 5.54 -8.93
N LEU A 56 12.13 5.97 -8.62
CA LEU A 56 11.15 6.39 -9.61
C LEU A 56 11.63 7.63 -10.40
N GLU A 57 12.13 8.66 -9.72
CA GLU A 57 12.65 9.86 -10.39
C GLU A 57 13.84 9.53 -11.31
N THR A 58 14.71 8.62 -10.87
CA THR A 58 15.83 8.13 -11.69
C THR A 58 15.32 7.37 -12.92
N ALA A 59 14.28 6.54 -12.77
CA ALA A 59 13.65 5.82 -13.87
C ALA A 59 13.03 6.77 -14.91
N GLU A 60 12.30 7.80 -14.46
CA GLU A 60 11.69 8.80 -15.33
C GLU A 60 12.75 9.61 -16.09
N LYS A 61 13.86 9.97 -15.44
CA LYS A 61 14.99 10.62 -16.09
C LYS A 61 15.62 9.75 -17.19
N ALA A 62 15.91 8.49 -16.89
CA ALA A 62 16.44 7.54 -17.86
C ALA A 62 15.46 7.31 -19.03
N GLU A 63 14.15 7.22 -18.75
CA GLU A 63 13.11 7.10 -19.77
C GLU A 63 13.10 8.32 -20.71
N ASN A 64 13.22 9.54 -20.15
CA ASN A 64 13.29 10.79 -20.91
C ASN A 64 14.54 10.85 -21.81
N HIS A 65 15.63 10.19 -21.42
CA HIS A 65 16.85 10.05 -22.23
C HIS A 65 16.81 8.83 -23.18
N SER A 66 15.69 8.12 -23.25
CA SER A 66 15.55 6.87 -24.02
C SER A 66 16.49 5.74 -23.61
N GLU A 67 17.00 5.78 -22.38
CA GLU A 67 17.84 4.76 -21.75
C GLU A 67 16.96 3.64 -21.20
N TYR A 68 16.20 2.97 -22.07
CA TYR A 68 15.08 2.09 -21.68
C TYR A 68 15.47 0.92 -20.79
N LYS A 69 16.72 0.43 -20.87
CA LYS A 69 17.20 -0.64 -20.00
C LYS A 69 17.39 -0.13 -18.56
N GLU A 70 18.02 1.03 -18.40
CA GLU A 70 18.23 1.66 -17.11
C GLU A 70 16.90 2.10 -16.49
N ALA A 71 16.03 2.73 -17.28
CA ALA A 71 14.67 3.07 -16.86
C ALA A 71 13.93 1.83 -16.33
N LEU A 72 14.01 0.70 -17.03
CA LEU A 72 13.38 -0.55 -16.62
C LEU A 72 13.90 -1.03 -15.25
N GLU A 73 15.22 -1.04 -15.05
CA GLU A 73 15.85 -1.46 -13.79
C GLU A 73 15.40 -0.57 -12.61
N HIS A 74 15.35 0.74 -12.80
CA HIS A 74 14.92 1.68 -11.76
C HIS A 74 13.41 1.64 -11.48
N TYR A 75 12.55 1.46 -12.49
CA TYR A 75 11.12 1.23 -12.26
C TYR A 75 10.86 -0.08 -11.49
N GLN A 76 11.63 -1.13 -11.75
CA GLN A 76 11.54 -2.39 -11.00
C GLN A 76 11.96 -2.20 -9.54
N ALA A 77 13.04 -1.45 -9.29
CA ALA A 77 13.49 -1.10 -7.95
C ALA A 77 12.42 -0.30 -7.18
N ALA A 78 11.86 0.74 -7.81
CA ALA A 78 10.78 1.55 -7.24
C ALA A 78 9.55 0.70 -6.89
N ASN A 79 9.10 -0.15 -7.82
CA ASN A 79 7.92 -1.00 -7.61
C ASN A 79 8.13 -1.97 -6.44
N LYS A 80 9.33 -2.54 -6.32
CA LYS A 80 9.70 -3.42 -5.20
C LYS A 80 9.57 -2.69 -3.87
N VAL A 81 10.08 -1.46 -3.77
CA VAL A 81 9.95 -0.64 -2.55
C VAL A 81 8.48 -0.35 -2.26
N PHE A 82 7.68 0.11 -3.22
CA PHE A 82 6.28 0.43 -2.96
C PHE A 82 5.46 -0.79 -2.51
N ILE A 83 5.73 -1.98 -3.07
CA ILE A 83 5.13 -3.23 -2.61
C ILE A 83 5.56 -3.55 -1.17
N GLN A 84 6.83 -3.32 -0.83
CA GLN A 84 7.34 -3.54 0.53
C GLN A 84 6.66 -2.58 1.53
N VAL A 85 6.57 -1.28 1.19
CA VAL A 85 5.89 -0.29 2.04
C VAL A 85 4.42 -0.65 2.24
N ARG A 86 3.72 -1.14 1.20
CA ARG A 86 2.34 -1.65 1.35
C ARG A 86 2.24 -2.82 2.33
N THR A 87 3.26 -3.66 2.37
CA THR A 87 3.29 -4.87 3.19
C THR A 87 3.58 -4.52 4.65
N ASP A 88 4.55 -3.64 4.88
CA ASP A 88 4.99 -3.25 6.22
C ASP A 88 4.07 -2.21 6.87
N TYR A 89 3.42 -1.38 6.05
CA TYR A 89 2.58 -0.25 6.48
C TYR A 89 1.23 -0.24 5.74
N PRO A 90 0.37 -1.26 5.93
CA PRO A 90 -0.82 -1.49 5.10
C PRO A 90 -1.87 -0.37 5.14
N ASP A 91 -1.92 0.40 6.23
CA ASP A 91 -2.88 1.50 6.41
C ASP A 91 -2.32 2.87 5.99
N TRP A 92 -1.02 2.96 5.69
CA TRP A 92 -0.36 4.23 5.39
C TRP A 92 -0.57 4.63 3.93
N ASN A 93 -1.23 5.77 3.71
CA ASN A 93 -1.44 6.39 2.39
C ASN A 93 -1.80 5.37 1.28
N THR A 94 -2.74 4.48 1.55
CA THR A 94 -3.08 3.34 0.68
C THR A 94 -3.33 3.74 -0.78
N GLY A 95 -3.95 4.90 -1.00
CA GLY A 95 -4.19 5.47 -2.32
C GLY A 95 -2.91 5.74 -3.12
N ILE A 96 -1.92 6.43 -2.54
CA ILE A 96 -0.68 6.77 -3.26
C ILE A 96 0.16 5.52 -3.54
N ILE A 97 0.21 4.59 -2.59
CA ILE A 97 0.94 3.33 -2.76
C ILE A 97 0.32 2.50 -3.88
N LYS A 98 -1.00 2.31 -3.85
CA LYS A 98 -1.72 1.58 -4.90
C LYS A 98 -1.44 2.20 -6.27
N TYR A 99 -1.61 3.51 -6.38
CA TYR A 99 -1.34 4.24 -7.62
C TYR A 99 0.09 4.03 -8.12
N ARG A 100 1.10 4.18 -7.24
CA ARG A 100 2.51 4.05 -7.65
C ARG A 100 2.90 2.62 -8.04
N ILE A 101 2.33 1.61 -7.40
CA ILE A 101 2.52 0.20 -7.80
C ILE A 101 1.94 -0.03 -9.20
N GLU A 102 0.71 0.42 -9.44
CA GLU A 102 0.06 0.28 -10.76
C GLU A 102 0.83 1.05 -11.84
N PHE A 103 1.25 2.27 -11.54
CA PHE A 103 2.06 3.11 -12.43
C PHE A 103 3.37 2.42 -12.82
N CYS A 104 4.16 1.96 -11.84
CA CYS A 104 5.43 1.29 -12.11
C CYS A 104 5.22 -0.01 -12.87
N THR A 105 4.18 -0.78 -12.54
CA THR A 105 3.85 -2.03 -13.24
C THR A 105 3.58 -1.78 -14.73
N ASN A 106 2.78 -0.77 -15.05
CA ASN A 106 2.50 -0.40 -16.44
C ASN A 106 3.77 0.05 -17.19
N LYS A 107 4.63 0.85 -16.53
CA LYS A 107 5.90 1.32 -17.10
C LYS A 107 6.87 0.18 -17.36
N ILE A 108 7.02 -0.74 -16.42
CA ILE A 108 7.84 -1.96 -16.55
C ILE A 108 7.41 -2.76 -17.78
N ASP A 109 6.11 -2.99 -17.94
CA ASP A 109 5.57 -3.81 -19.03
C ASP A 109 5.82 -3.17 -20.41
N ILE A 110 5.69 -1.84 -20.52
CA ILE A 110 6.05 -1.08 -21.72
C ILE A 110 7.55 -1.17 -22.01
N LEU A 111 8.39 -0.91 -21.02
CA LEU A 111 9.84 -0.86 -21.18
C LEU A 111 10.44 -2.24 -21.48
N GLN A 112 9.91 -3.31 -20.91
CA GLN A 112 10.30 -4.68 -21.26
C GLN A 112 10.15 -4.95 -22.75
N ARG A 113 9.02 -4.53 -23.35
CA ARG A 113 8.80 -4.67 -24.80
C ARG A 113 9.79 -3.83 -25.62
N LEU A 114 10.12 -2.62 -25.16
CA LEU A 114 11.08 -1.75 -25.84
C LEU A 114 12.50 -2.32 -25.80
N VAL A 115 12.93 -2.81 -24.63
CA VAL A 115 14.23 -3.45 -24.44
C VAL A 115 14.35 -4.72 -25.28
N GLU A 116 13.33 -5.59 -25.27
CA GLU A 116 13.35 -6.81 -26.07
C GLU A 116 13.34 -6.51 -27.58
N ARG A 117 12.56 -5.51 -28.03
CA ARG A 117 12.59 -5.06 -29.43
C ARG A 117 13.97 -4.53 -29.83
N ALA A 118 14.61 -3.74 -28.97
CA ALA A 118 15.97 -3.26 -29.20
C ALA A 118 16.96 -4.42 -29.30
N ARG A 119 16.86 -5.41 -28.40
CA ARG A 119 17.67 -6.63 -28.41
C ARG A 119 17.48 -7.47 -29.67
N GLN A 120 16.26 -7.57 -30.19
CA GLN A 120 15.99 -8.34 -31.41
C GLN A 120 16.58 -7.67 -32.65
N LYS A 121 16.52 -6.32 -32.74
CA LYS A 121 17.13 -5.56 -33.84
C LYS A 121 18.66 -5.70 -33.90
N THR A 122 19.30 -5.93 -32.76
CA THR A 122 20.77 -6.08 -32.69
C THR A 122 21.23 -7.53 -32.89
N LYS A 123 20.33 -8.51 -33.01
CA LYS A 123 20.72 -9.91 -33.28
C LYS A 123 21.43 -10.01 -34.64
N PRO A 124 22.52 -10.79 -34.76
CA PRO A 124 23.30 -10.93 -36.00
C PRO A 124 22.46 -11.29 -37.23
N THR A 125 21.41 -12.08 -37.06
CA THR A 125 20.51 -12.48 -38.13
C THR A 125 19.71 -11.29 -38.70
N ASP A 126 19.24 -10.36 -37.86
CA ASP A 126 18.52 -9.16 -38.34
C ASP A 126 19.49 -8.21 -39.06
N LEU A 127 20.70 -8.02 -38.49
CA LEU A 127 21.76 -7.22 -39.09
C LEU A 127 22.17 -7.74 -40.48
N ARG A 128 22.36 -9.07 -40.62
CA ARG A 128 22.67 -9.71 -41.91
C ARG A 128 21.57 -9.51 -42.94
N LYS A 129 20.29 -9.64 -42.54
CA LYS A 129 19.14 -9.41 -43.44
C LYS A 129 19.11 -7.98 -43.96
N ARG A 130 19.35 -6.99 -43.07
CA ARG A 130 19.42 -5.57 -43.44
C ARG A 130 20.58 -5.25 -44.37
N ALA A 131 21.77 -5.80 -44.09
CA ALA A 131 22.93 -5.63 -44.96
C ALA A 131 22.66 -6.18 -46.37
N ALA A 132 22.05 -7.37 -46.46
CA ALA A 132 21.67 -7.97 -47.73
C ALA A 132 20.58 -7.18 -48.48
N SER A 133 19.58 -6.63 -47.79
CA SER A 133 18.56 -5.79 -48.44
C SER A 133 19.13 -4.49 -48.96
N LEU A 134 20.01 -3.84 -48.19
CA LEU A 134 20.67 -2.60 -48.61
C LEU A 134 21.55 -2.83 -49.84
N HIS A 135 22.33 -3.91 -49.84
CA HIS A 135 23.15 -4.30 -50.98
C HIS A 135 22.31 -4.50 -52.25
N ARG A 136 21.16 -5.17 -52.15
CA ARG A 136 20.23 -5.34 -53.28
C ARG A 136 19.64 -4.02 -53.78
N GLN A 137 19.31 -3.09 -52.89
CA GLN A 137 18.79 -1.77 -53.27
C GLN A 137 19.83 -0.95 -54.04
N LEU A 138 21.09 -0.96 -53.58
CA LEU A 138 22.19 -0.24 -54.23
C LEU A 138 22.54 -0.81 -55.61
N ILE A 139 22.45 -2.14 -55.79
CA ILE A 139 22.64 -2.76 -57.11
C ILE A 139 21.50 -2.38 -58.06
N LYS A 140 20.25 -2.37 -57.59
CA LYS A 140 19.08 -2.06 -58.43
C LYS A 140 18.99 -0.59 -58.82
N SER A 141 19.61 0.32 -58.07
CA SER A 141 19.62 1.75 -58.36
C SER A 141 20.70 2.20 -59.36
N LYS A 142 21.49 1.25 -59.88
CA LYS A 142 22.58 1.50 -60.83
C LYS A 142 22.22 0.92 -62.19
#